data_AF-A0A1B3XKU9-F1
#
_entry.id   AF-A0A1B3XKU9-F1
#
_cell.length_a   1.000
_cell.length_b   1.000
_cell.length_c   1.000
_cell.angle_alpha   90.00
_cell.angle_beta   90.00
_cell.angle_gamma   90.00
#
_symmetry.space_group_name_H-M   'P 1'
#
loop_
_entity.id
_entity.type
_entity.pdbx_description
1 polymer ?
#
loop_
_entity_poly.entity_id
_entity_poly.type
_entity_poly.pdbx_seq_one_letter_code
_entity_poly.pdbx_strand_id
1 'polypeptide(L)'
;MIKPFWIAAVLLCLLLFLLLGHEVWIIKRDYPLVALFSIGMGGTDLMNGMIKNQIQRQRPDHQLVEASGFSFPSGHAMVGLIFFSILAYLVIKEVKRTSLKWVAGTGSFFLILLIWLSRIAMNVHYPTDVLAVYALGGAITIILFNLYRVLVQ
;
A
#
# COMPACT_ATOMS: atom_id res chain seq x y z
N MET A 1 -16.52 -16.22 -6.83
CA MET A 1 -16.16 -16.82 -5.52
C MET A 1 -14.95 -16.18 -4.81
N ILE A 2 -14.31 -15.14 -5.35
CA ILE A 2 -13.05 -14.56 -4.80
C ILE A 2 -13.31 -13.36 -3.84
N LYS A 3 -14.53 -12.79 -3.83
CA LYS A 3 -14.93 -11.65 -2.98
C LYS A 3 -14.69 -11.83 -1.46
N PRO A 4 -15.02 -12.97 -0.82
CA PRO A 4 -14.88 -13.10 0.64
C PRO A 4 -13.42 -13.15 1.12
N PHE A 5 -12.50 -13.72 0.32
CA PHE A 5 -11.08 -13.79 0.66
C PHE A 5 -10.42 -12.41 0.65
N TRP A 6 -10.74 -11.56 -0.34
CA TRP A 6 -10.20 -10.20 -0.41
C TRP A 6 -10.68 -9.31 0.71
N ILE A 7 -11.96 -9.40 1.07
CA ILE A 7 -12.52 -8.63 2.19
C ILE A 7 -11.80 -9.04 3.48
N ALA A 8 -11.61 -10.35 3.71
CA ALA A 8 -10.87 -10.83 4.87
C ALA A 8 -9.41 -10.35 4.87
N ALA A 9 -8.72 -10.36 3.72
CA ALA A 9 -7.34 -9.87 3.61
C ALA A 9 -7.23 -8.36 3.85
N VAL A 10 -8.17 -7.55 3.33
CA VAL A 10 -8.22 -6.10 3.56
C VAL A 10 -8.52 -5.80 5.03
N LEU A 11 -9.50 -6.49 5.62
CA LEU A 11 -9.82 -6.34 7.04
C LEU A 11 -8.64 -6.77 7.93
N LEU A 12 -7.91 -7.83 7.55
CA LEU A 12 -6.69 -8.24 8.25
C LEU A 12 -5.59 -7.19 8.12
N CYS A 13 -5.36 -6.62 6.93
CA CYS A 13 -4.38 -5.54 6.75
C CYS A 13 -4.76 -4.30 7.55
N LEU A 14 -6.04 -3.92 7.57
CA LEU A 14 -6.56 -2.82 8.39
C LEU A 14 -6.38 -3.12 9.88
N LEU A 15 -6.71 -4.32 10.33
CA LEU A 15 -6.50 -4.73 11.72
C LEU A 15 -5.02 -4.67 12.10
N LEU A 16 -4.12 -5.20 11.27
CA LEU A 16 -2.67 -5.13 11.48
C LEU A 16 -2.18 -3.68 11.49
N PHE A 17 -2.67 -2.83 10.59
CA PHE A 17 -2.36 -1.40 10.58
C PHE A 17 -2.79 -0.73 11.89
N LEU A 18 -4.00 -1.01 12.36
CA LEU A 18 -4.53 -0.45 13.60
C LEU A 18 -3.77 -0.95 14.83
N LEU A 19 -3.43 -2.25 14.88
CA LEU A 19 -2.67 -2.82 16.00
C LEU A 19 -1.24 -2.27 16.05
N LEU A 20 -0.54 -2.22 14.92
CA LEU A 20 0.81 -1.64 14.84
C LEU A 20 0.78 -0.14 15.08
N GLY A 21 -0.20 0.57 14.52
CA GLY A 21 -0.43 1.99 14.76
C GLY A 21 -0.70 2.27 16.23
N HIS A 22 -1.52 1.45 16.89
CA HIS A 22 -1.80 1.54 18.32
C HIS A 22 -0.56 1.30 19.18
N GLU A 23 0.24 0.27 18.87
CA GLU A 23 1.51 -0.01 19.57
C GLU A 23 2.49 1.19 19.43
N VAL A 24 2.67 1.70 18.22
CA VAL A 24 3.54 2.84 17.93
C VAL A 24 3.01 4.12 18.61
N TRP A 25 1.70 4.34 18.61
CA TRP A 25 1.06 5.53 19.15
C TRP A 25 1.10 5.58 20.69
N ILE A 26 0.72 4.47 21.35
CA ILE A 26 0.52 4.44 22.80
C ILE A 26 1.80 4.03 23.53
N ILE A 27 2.48 3.00 23.03
CA ILE A 27 3.63 2.42 23.74
C ILE A 27 4.90 3.19 23.37
N LYS A 28 5.12 3.47 22.09
CA LYS A 28 6.33 4.15 21.62
C LYS A 28 6.22 5.67 21.60
N ARG A 29 5.00 6.21 21.68
CA ARG A 29 4.69 7.67 21.61
C ARG A 29 5.26 8.34 20.36
N ASP A 30 5.35 7.60 19.28
CA ASP A 30 5.88 8.08 18.00
C ASP A 30 4.76 8.68 17.14
N TYR A 31 4.18 9.76 17.66
CA TYR A 31 3.07 10.49 17.04
C TYR A 31 3.35 10.94 15.59
N PRO A 32 4.56 11.44 15.25
CA PRO A 32 4.87 11.83 13.88
C PRO A 32 4.76 10.67 12.90
N LEU A 33 5.20 9.47 13.29
CA LEU A 33 5.13 8.29 12.43
C LEU A 33 3.69 7.91 12.10
N VAL A 34 2.85 7.85 13.13
CA VAL A 34 1.42 7.49 13.00
C VAL A 34 0.69 8.53 12.14
N ALA A 35 0.93 9.82 12.40
CA ALA A 35 0.32 10.91 11.65
C ALA A 35 0.73 10.88 10.17
N LEU A 36 2.02 10.81 9.87
CA LEU A 36 2.53 10.82 8.50
C LEU A 36 2.04 9.62 7.69
N PHE A 37 1.99 8.44 8.29
CA PHE A 37 1.49 7.26 7.58
C PHE A 37 -0.03 7.26 7.41
N SER A 38 -0.78 7.78 8.38
CA SER A 38 -2.23 7.95 8.24
C SER A 38 -2.55 8.95 7.12
N ILE A 39 -1.83 10.08 7.09
CA ILE A 39 -1.93 11.09 6.03
C ILE A 39 -1.48 10.51 4.69
N GLY A 40 -0.40 9.72 4.67
CA GLY A 40 0.09 9.06 3.47
C GLY A 40 -0.94 8.11 2.86
N MET A 41 -1.54 7.24 3.68
CA MET A 41 -2.59 6.30 3.25
C MET A 41 -3.83 7.03 2.76
N GLY A 42 -4.37 7.98 3.55
CA GLY A 42 -5.57 8.73 3.16
C GLY A 42 -5.33 9.63 1.95
N GLY A 43 -4.21 10.34 1.93
CA GLY A 43 -3.84 11.25 0.85
C GLY A 43 -3.60 10.54 -0.48
N THR A 44 -3.00 9.35 -0.46
CA THR A 44 -2.78 8.55 -1.68
C THR A 44 -4.07 7.92 -2.20
N ASP A 45 -4.99 7.53 -1.34
CA ASP A 45 -6.32 7.06 -1.74
C ASP A 45 -7.13 8.18 -2.40
N LEU A 46 -7.16 9.37 -1.77
CA LEU A 46 -7.77 10.58 -2.34
C LEU A 46 -7.16 10.91 -3.70
N MET A 47 -5.83 10.94 -3.79
CA MET A 47 -5.12 11.21 -5.05
C MET A 47 -5.43 10.14 -6.10
N ASN A 48 -5.50 8.86 -5.72
CA ASN A 48 -5.87 7.77 -6.62
C ASN A 48 -7.27 7.99 -7.21
N GLY A 49 -8.24 8.37 -6.37
CA GLY A 49 -9.60 8.72 -6.79
C GLY A 49 -9.64 9.93 -7.73
N MET A 50 -8.89 10.99 -7.42
CA MET A 50 -8.79 12.17 -8.29
C MET A 50 -8.22 11.81 -9.66
N ILE A 51 -7.11 11.07 -9.71
CA ILE A 51 -6.48 10.63 -10.96
C ILE A 51 -7.43 9.73 -11.76
N LYS A 52 -8.16 8.81 -11.10
CA LYS A 52 -9.18 7.98 -11.73
C LYS A 52 -10.23 8.82 -12.44
N ASN A 53 -10.76 9.83 -11.76
CA ASN A 53 -11.81 10.68 -12.30
C ASN A 53 -11.32 11.62 -13.40
N GLN A 54 -10.02 11.94 -13.43
CA GLN A 54 -9.41 12.76 -14.48
C GLN A 54 -9.07 11.96 -15.73
N ILE A 55 -8.48 10.76 -15.58
CA ILE A 55 -8.00 9.95 -16.70
C ILE A 55 -9.12 9.08 -17.28
N GLN A 56 -10.05 8.63 -16.44
CA GLN A 56 -11.25 7.87 -16.84
C GLN A 56 -10.97 6.65 -17.71
N ARG A 57 -9.80 6.03 -17.53
CA ARG A 57 -9.40 4.88 -18.35
C ARG A 57 -10.37 3.72 -18.11
N GLN A 58 -10.92 3.19 -19.20
CA GLN A 58 -11.75 1.98 -19.16
C GLN A 58 -10.91 0.77 -18.71
N ARG A 59 -11.57 -0.23 -18.11
CA ARG A 59 -10.92 -1.50 -17.74
C ARG A 59 -10.72 -2.38 -18.98
N PRO A 60 -9.81 -3.37 -18.91
CA PRO A 60 -9.75 -4.41 -19.92
C PRO A 60 -11.12 -5.12 -20.06
N ASP A 61 -11.45 -5.50 -21.29
CA ASP A 61 -12.61 -6.35 -21.58
C ASP A 61 -12.39 -7.77 -21.02
N HIS A 62 -13.46 -8.53 -20.83
CA HIS A 62 -13.41 -9.92 -20.33
C HIS A 62 -12.70 -10.06 -18.97
N GLN A 63 -13.13 -9.26 -17.99
CA GLN A 63 -12.63 -9.33 -16.61
C GLN A 63 -12.93 -10.70 -15.99
N LEU A 64 -11.95 -11.31 -15.33
CA LEU A 64 -12.14 -12.59 -14.65
C LEU A 64 -12.79 -12.42 -13.26
N VAL A 65 -12.83 -11.19 -12.76
CA VAL A 65 -13.49 -10.79 -11.52
C VAL A 65 -14.16 -9.45 -11.73
N GLU A 66 -15.38 -9.30 -11.25
CA GLU A 66 -16.10 -8.02 -11.28
C GLU A 66 -15.28 -6.93 -10.57
N ALA A 67 -14.99 -5.85 -11.30
CA ALA A 67 -14.39 -4.65 -10.76
C ALA A 67 -15.10 -3.41 -11.32
N SER A 68 -15.51 -2.51 -10.43
CA SER A 68 -16.18 -1.26 -10.79
C SER A 68 -15.20 -0.09 -10.94
N GLY A 69 -15.66 0.99 -11.56
CA GLY A 69 -14.92 2.23 -11.74
C GLY A 69 -13.75 2.11 -12.74
N PHE A 70 -13.01 3.22 -12.88
CA PHE A 70 -11.90 3.34 -13.83
C PHE A 70 -10.70 2.47 -13.47
N SER A 71 -9.90 2.10 -14.46
CA SER A 71 -8.75 1.19 -14.31
C SER A 71 -7.51 1.90 -13.76
N PHE A 72 -7.21 3.11 -14.23
CA PHE A 72 -5.97 3.81 -13.91
C PHE A 72 -6.14 4.84 -12.77
N PRO A 73 -5.24 4.90 -11.77
CA PRO A 73 -4.23 3.90 -11.41
C PRO A 73 -4.87 2.75 -10.63
N SER A 74 -4.16 1.65 -10.41
CA SER A 74 -4.71 0.54 -9.61
C SER A 74 -4.76 0.86 -8.11
N GLY A 75 -5.95 0.98 -7.54
CA GLY A 75 -6.13 1.25 -6.09
C GLY A 75 -5.62 0.11 -5.20
N HIS A 76 -5.85 -1.15 -5.58
CA HIS A 76 -5.35 -2.31 -4.81
C HIS A 76 -3.82 -2.36 -4.80
N ALA A 77 -3.18 -2.05 -5.94
CA ALA A 77 -1.73 -1.96 -5.98
C ALA A 77 -1.22 -0.80 -5.13
N MET A 78 -1.92 0.35 -5.13
CA MET A 78 -1.54 1.52 -4.33
C MET A 78 -1.58 1.23 -2.83
N VAL A 79 -2.69 0.65 -2.35
CA VAL A 79 -2.84 0.24 -0.95
C VAL A 79 -1.78 -0.79 -0.57
N GLY A 80 -1.57 -1.81 -1.42
CA GLY A 80 -0.55 -2.83 -1.19
C GLY A 80 0.86 -2.23 -1.06
N LEU A 81 1.24 -1.38 -2.02
CA LEU A 81 2.55 -0.73 -2.03
C LEU A 81 2.82 0.04 -0.73
N ILE A 82 1.87 0.89 -0.32
CA ILE A 82 2.06 1.76 0.83
C ILE A 82 2.03 0.95 2.13
N PHE A 83 1.03 0.07 2.29
CA PHE A 83 0.89 -0.75 3.49
C PHE A 83 2.12 -1.63 3.74
N PHE A 84 2.57 -2.40 2.74
CA PHE A 84 3.72 -3.28 2.89
C PHE A 84 5.04 -2.52 3.04
N SER A 85 5.16 -1.31 2.47
CA SER A 85 6.32 -0.45 2.69
C SER A 85 6.37 0.07 4.13
N ILE A 86 5.24 0.51 4.69
CA ILE A 86 5.13 0.94 6.09
C ILE A 86 5.43 -0.22 7.03
N LEU A 87 4.86 -1.39 6.77
CA LEU A 87 5.10 -2.58 7.57
C LEU A 87 6.59 -2.96 7.60
N ALA A 88 7.23 -2.98 6.43
CA ALA A 88 8.67 -3.23 6.34
C ALA A 88 9.46 -2.18 7.13
N TYR A 89 9.12 -0.90 6.99
CA TYR A 89 9.78 0.19 7.69
C TYR A 89 9.70 0.04 9.21
N LEU A 90 8.50 -0.25 9.75
CA LEU A 90 8.29 -0.44 11.18
C LEU A 90 9.14 -1.58 11.74
N VAL A 91 9.15 -2.72 11.06
CA VAL A 91 9.96 -3.88 11.47
C VAL A 91 11.45 -3.54 11.41
N ILE A 92 11.91 -2.90 10.33
CA ILE A 92 13.32 -2.53 10.14
C ILE A 92 13.79 -1.53 11.21
N LYS A 93 12.92 -0.60 11.61
CA LYS A 93 13.18 0.42 12.63
C LYS A 93 13.25 -0.18 14.04
N GLU A 94 12.28 -0.99 14.43
CA GLU A 94 12.10 -1.42 15.82
C GLU A 94 12.82 -2.73 16.17
N VAL A 95 13.03 -3.63 15.19
CA VAL A 95 13.59 -4.95 15.46
C VAL A 95 15.12 -4.95 15.36
N LYS A 96 15.82 -5.45 16.38
CA LYS A 96 17.30 -5.54 16.36
C LYS A 96 17.84 -6.65 15.45
N ARG A 97 17.09 -7.75 15.30
CA ARG A 97 17.52 -8.96 14.60
C ARG A 97 17.56 -8.75 13.08
N THR A 98 18.76 -8.78 12.48
CA THR A 98 18.99 -8.55 11.05
C THR A 98 18.20 -9.49 10.13
N SER A 99 18.04 -10.77 10.52
CA SER A 99 17.28 -11.72 9.70
C SER A 99 15.81 -11.31 9.56
N LEU A 100 15.20 -10.73 10.60
CA LEU A 100 13.82 -10.26 10.56
C LEU A 100 13.69 -9.00 9.69
N LYS A 101 14.72 -8.14 9.66
CA LYS A 101 14.76 -6.99 8.74
C LYS A 101 14.76 -7.45 7.28
N TRP A 102 15.58 -8.45 6.96
CA TRP A 102 15.61 -9.04 5.62
C TRP A 102 14.25 -9.66 5.27
N VAL A 103 13.70 -10.50 6.15
CA VAL A 103 12.37 -11.12 5.94
C VAL A 103 11.29 -10.07 5.71
N ALA A 104 11.27 -8.98 6.48
CA ALA A 104 10.31 -7.91 6.30
C ALA A 104 10.48 -7.18 4.96
N GLY A 105 11.71 -6.80 4.60
CA GLY A 105 11.99 -6.11 3.35
C GLY A 105 11.69 -6.97 2.12
N THR A 106 12.27 -8.17 2.06
CA THR A 106 12.06 -9.08 0.92
C THR A 106 10.63 -9.61 0.87
N GLY A 107 10.04 -9.92 2.02
CA GLY A 107 8.66 -10.38 2.12
C GLY A 107 7.67 -9.33 1.61
N SER A 108 7.81 -8.08 2.07
CA SER A 108 6.99 -6.97 1.56
C SER A 108 7.16 -6.77 0.06
N PHE A 109 8.38 -6.83 -0.46
CA PHE A 109 8.62 -6.72 -1.91
C PHE A 109 7.87 -7.81 -2.70
N PHE A 110 7.97 -9.07 -2.29
CA PHE A 110 7.25 -10.16 -2.96
C PHE A 110 5.73 -10.04 -2.84
N LEU A 111 5.20 -9.60 -1.70
CA LEU A 111 3.76 -9.38 -1.53
C LEU A 111 3.24 -8.27 -2.45
N ILE A 112 3.98 -7.16 -2.60
CA ILE A 112 3.64 -6.09 -3.54
C ILE A 112 3.66 -6.63 -4.98
N LEU A 113 4.68 -7.43 -5.33
CA LEU A 113 4.79 -8.04 -6.66
C LEU A 113 3.63 -9.01 -6.94
N LEU A 114 3.25 -9.85 -5.98
CA LEU A 114 2.13 -10.76 -6.11
C LEU A 114 0.79 -10.02 -6.28
N ILE A 115 0.61 -8.90 -5.56
CA ILE A 115 -0.55 -8.04 -5.74
C ILE A 115 -0.60 -7.50 -7.17
N TRP A 116 0.53 -7.01 -7.69
CA TRP A 116 0.62 -6.55 -9.06
C TRP A 116 0.23 -7.64 -10.07
N LEU A 117 0.88 -8.80 -10.00
CA LEU A 117 0.63 -9.91 -10.91
C LEU A 117 -0.82 -10.37 -10.84
N SER A 118 -1.42 -10.40 -9.64
CA SER A 118 -2.83 -10.77 -9.49
C SER A 118 -3.79 -9.82 -10.21
N ARG A 119 -3.46 -8.52 -10.33
CA ARG A 119 -4.31 -7.54 -11.02
C ARG A 119 -4.32 -7.73 -12.53
N ILE A 120 -3.14 -8.05 -13.08
CA ILE A 120 -2.98 -8.38 -14.50
C ILE A 120 -3.61 -9.75 -14.78
N ALA A 121 -3.33 -10.75 -13.94
CA ALA A 121 -3.83 -12.12 -14.11
C ALA A 121 -5.36 -12.18 -14.08
N MET A 122 -6.02 -11.35 -13.26
CA MET A 122 -7.49 -11.27 -13.23
C MET A 122 -8.08 -10.37 -14.32
N ASN A 123 -7.24 -9.80 -15.18
CA ASN A 123 -7.63 -8.96 -16.30
C ASN A 123 -8.47 -7.73 -15.89
N VAL A 124 -8.15 -7.14 -14.73
CA VAL A 124 -8.87 -5.96 -14.19
C VAL A 124 -8.08 -4.66 -14.35
N HIS A 125 -6.79 -4.74 -14.66
CA HIS A 125 -5.89 -3.61 -14.84
C HIS A 125 -4.86 -3.89 -15.95
N TYR A 126 -4.47 -2.85 -16.67
CA TYR A 126 -3.34 -2.90 -17.59
C TYR A 126 -2.01 -2.85 -16.82
N PRO A 127 -0.91 -3.41 -17.36
CA PRO A 127 0.40 -3.33 -16.71
C PRO A 127 0.82 -1.90 -16.34
N THR A 128 0.51 -0.94 -17.21
CA THR A 128 0.76 0.50 -17.00
C THR A 128 0.01 1.10 -15.81
N ASP A 129 -1.18 0.57 -15.47
CA ASP A 129 -1.98 1.07 -14.33
C ASP A 129 -1.26 0.81 -13.00
N VAL A 130 -0.42 -0.23 -12.97
CA VAL A 130 0.35 -0.61 -11.79
C VAL A 130 1.77 -0.04 -11.84
N LEU A 131 2.38 0.11 -13.01
CA LEU A 131 3.64 0.87 -13.13
C LEU A 131 3.48 2.30 -12.63
N ALA A 132 2.35 2.95 -12.93
CA ALA A 132 2.04 4.28 -12.40
C ALA A 132 1.96 4.30 -10.87
N VAL A 133 1.48 3.22 -10.25
CA VAL A 133 1.46 3.09 -8.79
C VAL A 133 2.86 2.98 -8.23
N TYR A 134 3.75 2.18 -8.84
CA TYR A 134 5.14 2.10 -8.41
C TYR A 134 5.85 3.46 -8.48
N ALA A 135 5.60 4.24 -9.54
CA ALA A 135 6.17 5.58 -9.67
C ALA A 135 5.58 6.54 -8.63
N LEU A 136 4.26 6.70 -8.61
CA LEU A 136 3.58 7.69 -7.75
C LEU A 136 3.61 7.31 -6.28
N GLY A 137 3.16 6.10 -5.96
CA GLY A 137 3.12 5.61 -4.58
C GLY A 137 4.53 5.38 -4.02
N GLY A 138 5.49 4.96 -4.86
CA GLY A 138 6.89 4.83 -4.46
C GLY A 138 7.50 6.18 -4.11
N ALA A 139 7.31 7.20 -4.96
CA ALA A 139 7.77 8.56 -4.67
C ALA A 139 7.15 9.11 -3.38
N ILE A 140 5.85 8.95 -3.18
CA ILE A 140 5.17 9.40 -1.96
C ILE A 140 5.71 8.68 -0.73
N THR A 141 5.91 7.37 -0.80
CA THR A 141 6.47 6.58 0.30
C THR A 141 7.86 7.08 0.69
N ILE A 142 8.72 7.36 -0.30
CA ILE A 142 10.06 7.91 -0.08
C ILE A 142 9.96 9.30 0.57
N ILE A 143 9.07 10.16 0.10
CA ILE A 143 8.86 11.50 0.68
C ILE A 143 8.43 11.39 2.14
N LEU A 144 7.47 10.52 2.45
CA LEU A 144 6.97 10.30 3.82
C LEU A 144 8.08 9.81 4.75
N PHE A 145 8.90 8.86 4.32
CA PHE A 145 10.04 8.38 5.12
C PHE A 145 11.09 9.46 5.37
N ASN A 146 11.41 10.27 4.35
CA ASN A 146 12.37 11.37 4.52
C ASN A 146 11.81 12.46 5.45
N LEU A 147 10.54 12.83 5.27
CA LEU A 147 9.89 13.81 6.14
C LEU A 147 9.85 13.31 7.59
N TYR A 148 9.52 12.05 7.82
CA TYR A 148 9.56 11.44 9.15
C TYR A 148 10.96 11.55 9.77
N ARG A 149 12.01 11.23 9.02
CA ARG A 149 13.40 11.33 9.51
C ARG A 149 13.77 12.76 9.90
N VAL A 150 13.32 13.77 9.15
CA VAL A 150 13.57 15.18 9.46
C VAL A 150 12.80 15.63 10.71
N LEU A 151 11.58 15.14 10.92
CA LEU A 151 10.74 15.54 12.06
C LEU A 151 11.16 14.92 13.40
N VAL A 152 11.90 13.79 13.38
CA VAL A 152 12.29 13.04 14.58
C VAL A 152 13.80 13.15 14.87
N GLN A 153 14.55 13.87 14.04
CA GLN A 153 15.91 14.33 14.34
C GLN A 153 15.89 15.51 15.30
#